data_AF-A0A8B8VCH6-F1
#
_entry.id   AF-A0A8B8VCH6-F1
#
_cell.length_a   1.000
_cell.length_b   1.000
_cell.length_c   1.000
_cell.angle_alpha   90.00
_cell.angle_beta   90.00
_cell.angle_gamma   90.00
#
_symmetry.space_group_name_H-M   'P 1'
#
loop_
_entity.id
_entity.type
_entity.pdbx_description
1 polymer ?
#
loop_
_entity_poly.entity_id
_entity_poly.type
_entity_poly.pdbx_seq_one_letter_code
_entity_poly.pdbx_strand_id
1 'polypeptide(L)'
;MSDIRHSLLRRDALSAAKEVLYHLDIYFSSQLQSAPLPIVDKGPVELLEEFVFQVPKERGAQPKRLNSLQELQLLEIMCSYFQEQTKDSVRQIIFSSLFSPQGNKADDSRMSLLGKLVSMAVAVCRIPVLECAASWLQRTPVVYCVRLARALVDDYCCLVPGSVQTLKQIFSASPRFCCQFVTSVTALYDLSSDDLIPPLDLLEMIVNWICEDPRLILITFLNTPIAANLPIGFLELTPLTGLIRWCVKAPLAYKRKKKPPLANGHVTAKVTKDSAGLDRDSHLLYSKLHLSVLQVLMMLQGHLTEKNLYGRLGLILFDHMVPLVEEINRLADELNPLNASQEIELSLDRLAQALQVAMASGALLCTRDDLRTLCSRLPHNKRTA
;
A
#
# COMPACT_ATOMS: atom_id res chain seq x y z
N MET A 1 31.46 -9.29 -15.63
CA MET A 1 31.24 -8.63 -14.31
C MET A 1 32.46 -8.66 -13.39
N SER A 2 33.37 -9.63 -13.49
CA SER A 2 34.61 -9.70 -12.68
C SER A 2 35.49 -8.45 -12.81
N ASP A 3 35.69 -7.95 -14.03
CA ASP A 3 36.55 -6.79 -14.29
C ASP A 3 35.96 -5.49 -13.72
N ILE A 4 34.64 -5.34 -13.82
CA ILE A 4 33.88 -4.26 -13.18
C ILE A 4 34.03 -4.34 -11.66
N ARG A 5 33.87 -5.52 -11.06
CA ARG A 5 34.08 -5.69 -9.62
C ARG A 5 35.49 -5.26 -9.18
N HIS A 6 36.52 -5.65 -9.94
CA HIS A 6 37.90 -5.26 -9.62
C HIS A 6 38.16 -3.75 -9.69
N SER A 7 37.52 -3.03 -10.62
CA SER A 7 37.64 -1.57 -10.70
C SER A 7 36.94 -0.88 -9.52
N LEU A 8 35.79 -1.41 -9.09
CA LEU A 8 34.99 -0.88 -7.99
C LEU A 8 35.65 -1.05 -6.61
N LEU A 9 36.36 -2.15 -6.39
CA LEU A 9 37.07 -2.42 -5.12
C LEU A 9 38.13 -1.36 -4.76
N ARG A 10 38.60 -0.58 -5.73
CA ARG A 10 39.61 0.48 -5.53
C ARG A 10 39.00 1.83 -5.15
N ARG A 11 37.67 1.95 -5.13
CA ARG A 11 36.95 3.21 -4.90
C ARG A 11 36.44 3.29 -3.47
N ASP A 12 36.14 4.51 -3.01
CA ASP A 12 35.33 4.69 -1.81
C ASP A 12 33.89 4.19 -2.06
N ALA A 13 33.15 3.95 -0.97
CA ALA A 13 31.84 3.31 -1.04
C ALA A 13 30.82 4.08 -1.89
N LEU A 14 30.81 5.41 -1.83
CA LEU A 14 29.83 6.24 -2.55
C LEU A 14 30.20 6.31 -4.04
N SER A 15 31.49 6.50 -4.34
CA SER A 15 31.97 6.46 -5.73
C SER A 15 31.77 5.09 -6.37
N ALA A 16 31.93 4.00 -5.60
CA ALA A 16 31.63 2.65 -6.07
C ALA A 16 30.13 2.46 -6.35
N ALA A 17 29.25 2.87 -5.44
CA ALA A 17 27.81 2.79 -5.63
C ALA A 17 27.34 3.56 -6.88
N LYS A 18 27.84 4.79 -7.06
CA LYS A 18 27.54 5.61 -8.25
C LYS A 18 27.98 4.92 -9.53
N GLU A 19 29.19 4.37 -9.56
CA GLU A 19 29.74 3.69 -10.72
C GLU A 19 29.01 2.36 -11.03
N VAL A 20 28.56 1.63 -10.00
CA VAL A 20 27.70 0.45 -10.19
C VAL A 20 26.41 0.84 -10.89
N LEU A 21 25.72 1.89 -10.44
CA LEU A 21 24.49 2.34 -11.10
C LEU A 21 24.75 2.70 -12.56
N TYR A 22 25.86 3.38 -12.86
CA TYR A 22 26.25 3.72 -14.23
C TYR A 22 26.54 2.48 -15.10
N HIS A 23 27.26 1.50 -14.59
CA HIS A 23 27.52 0.26 -15.33
C HIS A 23 26.25 -0.56 -15.58
N LEU A 24 25.34 -0.62 -14.59
CA LEU A 24 24.05 -1.28 -14.76
C LEU A 24 23.17 -0.55 -15.76
N ASP A 25 23.24 0.78 -15.80
CA ASP A 25 22.54 1.60 -16.79
C ASP A 25 22.91 1.20 -18.22
N ILE A 26 24.21 1.12 -18.50
CA ILE A 26 24.74 0.69 -19.80
C ILE A 26 24.31 -0.74 -20.10
N TYR A 27 24.45 -1.64 -19.11
CA TYR A 27 24.11 -3.04 -19.25
C TYR A 27 22.64 -3.25 -19.64
N PHE A 28 21.72 -2.69 -18.86
CA PHE A 28 20.29 -2.85 -19.10
C PHE A 28 19.80 -2.05 -20.32
N SER A 29 20.39 -0.89 -20.60
CA SER A 29 20.14 -0.16 -21.84
C SER A 29 20.48 -0.99 -23.07
N SER A 30 21.61 -1.70 -23.06
CA SER A 30 22.02 -2.58 -24.15
C SER A 30 21.15 -3.82 -24.25
N GLN A 31 20.83 -4.47 -23.12
CA GLN A 31 19.95 -5.63 -23.11
C GLN A 31 18.58 -5.33 -23.71
N LEU A 32 17.94 -4.22 -23.31
CA LEU A 32 16.62 -3.83 -23.80
C LEU A 32 16.59 -3.47 -25.30
N GLN A 33 17.74 -3.12 -25.88
CA GLN A 33 17.86 -2.96 -27.34
C GLN A 33 17.94 -4.32 -28.06
N SER A 34 18.55 -5.33 -27.41
CA SER A 34 18.76 -6.66 -27.98
C SER A 34 17.58 -7.63 -27.80
N ALA A 35 16.80 -7.46 -26.73
CA ALA A 35 15.64 -8.30 -26.43
C ALA A 35 14.56 -7.49 -25.66
N PRO A 36 13.26 -7.70 -25.97
CA PRO A 36 12.16 -6.95 -25.33
C PRO A 36 11.87 -7.37 -23.89
N LEU A 37 12.32 -8.56 -23.46
CA LEU A 37 12.21 -9.03 -22.08
C LEU A 37 13.60 -9.08 -21.46
N PRO A 38 13.93 -8.17 -20.53
CA PRO A 38 15.23 -8.17 -19.91
C PRO A 38 15.32 -9.29 -18.87
N ILE A 39 16.43 -10.04 -18.91
CA ILE A 39 16.73 -11.06 -17.91
C ILE A 39 17.69 -10.43 -16.91
N VAL A 40 17.23 -10.25 -15.68
CA VAL A 40 18.12 -9.83 -14.58
C VAL A 40 18.94 -11.04 -14.16
N ASP A 41 20.16 -11.13 -14.68
CA ASP A 41 21.12 -12.16 -14.27
C ASP A 41 21.57 -11.95 -12.81
N LYS A 42 22.14 -13.00 -12.20
CA LYS A 42 22.68 -12.92 -10.83
C LYS A 42 23.81 -11.89 -10.68
N GLY A 43 24.57 -11.64 -11.75
CA GLY A 43 25.73 -10.74 -11.75
C GLY A 43 25.41 -9.29 -11.33
N PRO A 44 24.44 -8.61 -11.97
CA PRO A 44 23.94 -7.31 -11.53
C PRO A 44 23.54 -7.24 -10.06
N VAL A 45 22.79 -8.23 -9.56
CA VAL A 45 22.33 -8.28 -8.17
C VAL A 45 23.50 -8.41 -7.20
N GLU A 46 24.49 -9.26 -7.50
CA GLU A 46 25.69 -9.40 -6.67
C GLU A 46 26.50 -8.10 -6.55
N LEU A 47 26.59 -7.29 -7.62
CA LEU A 47 27.27 -6.00 -7.56
C LEU A 47 26.51 -5.00 -6.67
N LEU A 48 25.17 -4.98 -6.77
CA LEU A 48 24.34 -4.14 -5.92
C LEU A 48 24.48 -4.53 -4.44
N GLU A 49 24.49 -5.83 -4.15
CA GLU A 49 24.70 -6.35 -2.79
C GLU A 49 26.03 -5.88 -2.21
N GLU A 50 27.11 -6.04 -2.96
CA GLU A 50 28.45 -5.72 -2.47
C GLU A 50 28.67 -4.21 -2.33
N PHE A 51 28.26 -3.40 -3.32
CA PHE A 51 28.66 -1.99 -3.41
C PHE A 51 27.57 -0.98 -3.03
N VAL A 52 26.28 -1.35 -3.08
CA VAL A 52 25.18 -0.48 -2.62
C VAL A 52 24.76 -0.89 -1.21
N PHE A 53 24.49 -2.17 -0.98
CA PHE A 53 24.01 -2.67 0.31
C PHE A 53 25.13 -3.08 1.28
N GLN A 54 26.40 -2.98 0.87
CA GLN A 54 27.58 -3.26 1.68
C GLN A 54 27.59 -4.68 2.27
N VAL A 55 27.03 -5.64 1.54
CA VAL A 55 26.96 -7.06 1.91
C VAL A 55 28.26 -7.74 1.48
N PRO A 56 29.11 -8.19 2.42
CA PRO A 56 30.39 -8.79 2.05
C PRO A 56 30.20 -10.12 1.33
N LYS A 57 30.98 -10.35 0.27
CA LYS A 57 31.00 -11.61 -0.47
C LYS A 57 31.72 -12.73 0.29
N GLU A 58 32.68 -12.37 1.16
CA GLU A 58 33.49 -13.31 1.94
C GLU A 58 32.80 -13.70 3.25
N ARG A 59 32.72 -15.00 3.53
CA ARG A 59 32.15 -15.52 4.78
C ARG A 59 33.01 -15.07 5.96
N GLY A 60 32.44 -14.23 6.83
CA GLY A 60 33.08 -13.75 8.06
C GLY A 60 33.57 -12.30 8.00
N ALA A 61 33.56 -11.66 6.82
CA ALA A 61 33.81 -10.23 6.72
C ALA A 61 32.64 -9.44 7.34
N GLN A 62 32.96 -8.42 8.14
CA GLN A 62 31.95 -7.55 8.72
C GLN A 62 31.41 -6.57 7.66
N PRO A 63 30.08 -6.34 7.59
CA PRO A 63 29.51 -5.34 6.71
C PRO A 63 30.08 -3.95 7.04
N LYS A 64 30.56 -3.23 6.02
CA LYS A 64 30.96 -1.83 6.18
C LYS A 64 29.69 -0.98 6.23
N ARG A 65 29.25 -0.61 7.43
CA ARG A 65 28.08 0.27 7.57
C ARG A 65 28.43 1.69 7.14
N LEU A 66 27.61 2.25 6.26
CA LEU A 66 27.63 3.68 5.96
C LEU A 66 27.18 4.45 7.21
N ASN A 67 27.80 5.60 7.46
CA ASN A 67 27.28 6.53 8.46
C ASN A 67 26.07 7.29 7.91
N SER A 68 25.34 8.03 8.77
CA SER A 68 24.11 8.73 8.37
C SER A 68 24.32 9.76 7.27
N LEU A 69 25.46 10.45 7.24
CA LEU A 69 25.78 11.42 6.18
C LEU A 69 26.03 10.70 4.84
N GLN A 70 26.80 9.62 4.86
CA GLN A 70 27.06 8.80 3.68
C GLN A 70 25.78 8.14 3.15
N GLU A 71 24.90 7.70 4.04
CA GLU A 71 23.60 7.16 3.64
C GLU A 71 22.73 8.23 2.98
N LEU A 72 22.68 9.45 3.52
CA LEU A 72 21.99 10.57 2.87
C LEU A 72 22.58 10.90 1.49
N GLN A 73 23.91 10.90 1.37
CA GLN A 73 24.59 11.11 0.08
C GLN A 73 24.30 9.98 -0.92
N LEU A 74 24.21 8.73 -0.45
CA LEU A 74 23.81 7.60 -1.31
C LEU A 74 22.38 7.79 -1.82
N LEU A 75 21.44 8.18 -0.95
CA LEU A 75 20.07 8.47 -1.35
C LEU A 75 20.02 9.59 -2.39
N GLU A 76 20.81 10.66 -2.22
CA GLU A 76 20.92 11.75 -3.19
C GLU A 76 21.45 11.27 -4.55
N ILE A 77 22.51 10.44 -4.54
CA ILE A 77 23.04 9.80 -5.76
C ILE A 77 21.95 9.00 -6.47
N MET A 78 21.18 8.20 -5.73
CA MET A 78 20.10 7.39 -6.30
C MET A 78 18.98 8.26 -6.88
N CYS A 79 18.54 9.29 -6.15
CA CYS A 79 17.52 10.23 -6.64
C CYS A 79 17.98 10.96 -7.90
N SER A 80 19.21 11.45 -7.93
CA SER A 80 19.79 12.12 -9.12
C SER A 80 19.86 11.15 -10.30
N TYR A 81 20.32 9.92 -10.06
CA TYR A 81 20.34 8.87 -11.10
C TYR A 81 18.95 8.63 -11.72
N PHE A 82 17.92 8.38 -10.90
CA PHE A 82 16.57 8.15 -11.42
C PHE A 82 15.94 9.39 -12.07
N GLN A 83 16.36 10.58 -11.65
CA GLN A 83 15.93 11.84 -12.25
C GLN A 83 16.56 12.06 -13.63
N GLU A 84 17.83 11.70 -13.80
CA GLU A 84 18.60 11.90 -15.05
C GLU A 84 18.32 10.81 -16.09
N GLN A 85 17.97 9.58 -15.69
CA GLN A 85 17.65 8.52 -16.64
C GLN A 85 16.33 8.78 -17.38
N THR A 86 16.41 8.90 -18.70
CA THR A 86 15.29 9.27 -19.58
C THR A 86 14.46 8.09 -20.07
N LYS A 87 14.98 6.86 -20.00
CA LYS A 87 14.30 5.63 -20.41
C LYS A 87 13.57 4.98 -19.24
N ASP A 88 12.24 5.05 -19.24
CA ASP A 88 11.37 4.46 -18.21
C ASP A 88 11.67 2.98 -17.95
N SER A 89 11.83 2.19 -19.01
CA SER A 89 12.12 0.76 -18.89
C SER A 89 13.42 0.48 -18.14
N VAL A 90 14.47 1.30 -18.36
CA VAL A 90 15.76 1.21 -17.67
C VAL A 90 15.63 1.60 -16.19
N ARG A 91 14.89 2.68 -15.89
CA ARG A 91 14.60 3.06 -14.50
C ARG A 91 13.90 1.94 -13.74
N GLN A 92 12.86 1.37 -14.35
CA GLN A 92 12.05 0.33 -13.73
C GLN A 92 12.86 -0.95 -13.45
N ILE A 93 13.70 -1.39 -14.39
CA ILE A 93 14.53 -2.59 -14.16
C ILE A 93 15.62 -2.36 -13.12
N ILE A 94 16.25 -1.18 -13.09
CA ILE A 94 17.27 -0.88 -12.08
C ILE A 94 16.64 -0.78 -10.70
N PHE A 95 15.50 -0.08 -10.58
CA PHE A 95 14.74 -0.03 -9.33
C PHE A 95 14.33 -1.43 -8.87
N SER A 96 13.85 -2.27 -9.79
CA SER A 96 13.48 -3.66 -9.49
C SER A 96 14.70 -4.48 -9.06
N SER A 97 15.86 -4.30 -9.70
CA SER A 97 17.10 -5.01 -9.35
C SER A 97 17.65 -4.60 -7.98
N LEU A 98 17.46 -3.32 -7.60
CA LEU A 98 17.83 -2.80 -6.30
C LEU A 98 16.93 -3.36 -5.19
N PHE A 99 15.62 -3.36 -5.40
CA PHE A 99 14.67 -3.44 -4.29
C PHE A 99 13.71 -4.63 -4.33
N SER A 100 13.65 -5.41 -5.41
CA SER A 100 12.83 -6.63 -5.39
C SER A 100 13.42 -7.63 -4.40
N PRO A 101 12.61 -8.26 -3.54
CA PRO A 101 13.07 -9.25 -2.59
C PRO A 101 13.84 -10.38 -3.27
N GLN A 102 15.00 -10.74 -2.73
CA GLN A 102 15.85 -11.83 -3.24
C GLN A 102 15.74 -13.10 -2.39
N GLY A 103 15.02 -13.04 -1.26
CA GLY A 103 14.90 -14.16 -0.32
C GLY A 103 16.20 -14.38 0.48
N ASN A 104 16.98 -13.32 0.69
CA ASN A 104 18.29 -13.40 1.32
C ASN A 104 18.44 -12.38 2.46
N LYS A 105 19.56 -12.45 3.20
CA LYS A 105 19.81 -11.62 4.39
C LYS A 105 19.88 -10.12 4.10
N ALA A 106 20.03 -9.74 2.84
CA ALA A 106 20.16 -8.35 2.42
C ALA A 106 18.81 -7.68 2.12
N ASP A 107 17.70 -8.43 2.17
CA ASP A 107 16.35 -7.91 1.97
C ASP A 107 15.95 -6.87 3.03
N ASP A 108 16.41 -7.01 4.27
CA ASP A 108 16.11 -6.01 5.31
C ASP A 108 16.84 -4.69 5.07
N SER A 109 18.10 -4.75 4.64
CA SER A 109 18.85 -3.55 4.24
C SER A 109 18.24 -2.90 3.00
N ARG A 110 17.77 -3.69 2.02
CA ARG A 110 17.02 -3.20 0.86
C ARG A 110 15.77 -2.46 1.26
N MET A 111 14.94 -3.08 2.11
CA MET A 111 13.70 -2.49 2.57
C MET A 111 13.92 -1.21 3.37
N SER A 112 14.96 -1.18 4.21
CA SER A 112 15.32 0.03 4.95
C SER A 112 15.74 1.17 4.01
N LEU A 113 16.61 0.89 3.04
CA LEU A 113 17.05 1.89 2.06
C LEU A 113 15.90 2.33 1.14
N LEU A 114 15.02 1.41 0.74
CA LEU A 114 13.82 1.70 -0.05
C LEU A 114 12.90 2.67 0.68
N GLY A 115 12.61 2.42 1.96
CA GLY A 115 11.79 3.31 2.78
C GLY A 115 12.35 4.73 2.82
N LYS A 116 13.66 4.85 3.09
CA LYS A 116 14.35 6.15 3.12
C LYS A 116 14.38 6.84 1.76
N LEU A 117 14.59 6.09 0.68
CA LEU A 117 14.61 6.63 -0.69
C LEU A 117 13.24 7.16 -1.10
N VAL A 118 12.17 6.40 -0.85
CA VAL A 118 10.81 6.82 -1.20
C VAL A 118 10.35 7.97 -0.30
N SER A 119 10.69 7.93 1.00
CA SER A 119 10.45 9.05 1.91
C SER A 119 11.15 10.32 1.42
N MET A 120 12.46 10.27 1.14
CA MET A 120 13.16 11.42 0.57
C MET A 120 12.57 11.88 -0.77
N ALA A 121 12.16 10.95 -1.64
CA ALA A 121 11.51 11.26 -2.91
C ALA A 121 10.16 11.97 -2.74
N VAL A 122 9.40 11.65 -1.69
CA VAL A 122 8.20 12.41 -1.30
C VAL A 122 8.62 13.81 -0.85
N ALA A 123 9.60 13.92 0.05
CA ALA A 123 10.04 15.20 0.61
C ALA A 123 10.54 16.21 -0.45
N VAL A 124 11.28 15.73 -1.44
CA VAL A 124 11.87 16.57 -2.50
C VAL A 124 11.22 16.37 -3.87
N CYS A 125 10.01 15.82 -3.91
CA CYS A 125 9.17 15.63 -5.12
C CYS A 125 9.92 14.99 -6.32
N ARG A 126 10.60 13.87 -6.08
CA ARG A 126 11.31 13.10 -7.12
C ARG A 126 10.36 12.12 -7.82
N ILE A 127 9.51 12.66 -8.70
CA ILE A 127 8.49 11.92 -9.45
C ILE A 127 9.03 10.61 -10.07
N PRO A 128 10.19 10.59 -10.76
CA PRO A 128 10.77 9.35 -11.30
C PRO A 128 10.89 8.19 -10.31
N VAL A 129 11.30 8.48 -9.08
CA VAL A 129 11.46 7.49 -8.02
C VAL A 129 10.10 6.99 -7.55
N LEU A 130 9.13 7.90 -7.39
CA LEU A 130 7.76 7.57 -6.99
C LEU A 130 7.05 6.69 -8.03
N GLU A 131 7.27 6.94 -9.32
CA GLU A 131 6.73 6.12 -10.41
C GLU A 131 7.36 4.72 -10.46
N CYS A 132 8.64 4.59 -10.10
CA CYS A 132 9.29 3.29 -9.92
C CYS A 132 8.74 2.56 -8.69
N ALA A 133 8.58 3.27 -7.57
CA ALA A 133 7.99 2.71 -6.35
C ALA A 133 6.54 2.24 -6.59
N ALA A 134 5.74 2.99 -7.35
CA ALA A 134 4.38 2.61 -7.73
C ALA A 134 4.35 1.28 -8.51
N SER A 135 5.27 1.12 -9.46
CA SER A 135 5.38 -0.11 -10.26
C SER A 135 5.92 -1.29 -9.44
N TRP A 136 6.84 -1.00 -8.51
CA TRP A 136 7.37 -1.99 -7.58
C TRP A 136 6.29 -2.51 -6.63
N LEU A 137 5.44 -1.63 -6.07
CA LEU A 137 4.31 -2.01 -5.21
C LEU A 137 3.33 -2.97 -5.91
N GLN A 138 3.09 -2.79 -7.21
CA GLN A 138 2.21 -3.68 -7.99
C GLN A 138 2.79 -5.07 -8.23
N ARG A 139 4.12 -5.20 -8.19
CA ARG A 139 4.86 -6.41 -8.59
C ARG A 139 5.62 -7.04 -7.44
N THR A 140 5.29 -6.68 -6.21
CA THR A 140 5.95 -7.19 -5.00
C THR A 140 4.91 -7.82 -4.07
N PRO A 141 5.24 -8.92 -3.36
CA PRO A 141 4.35 -9.50 -2.38
C PRO A 141 3.91 -8.48 -1.31
N VAL A 142 2.64 -8.58 -0.90
CA VAL A 142 1.97 -7.61 -0.02
C VAL A 142 2.73 -7.33 1.28
N VAL A 143 3.42 -8.33 1.83
CA VAL A 143 4.21 -8.20 3.07
C VAL A 143 5.30 -7.13 2.97
N TYR A 144 5.91 -6.95 1.80
CA TYR A 144 6.92 -5.89 1.59
C TYR A 144 6.26 -4.55 1.30
N CYS A 145 5.12 -4.55 0.61
CA CYS A 145 4.35 -3.33 0.33
C CYS A 145 3.86 -2.66 1.63
N VAL A 146 3.32 -3.44 2.58
CA VAL A 146 2.88 -2.91 3.88
C VAL A 146 4.05 -2.41 4.73
N ARG A 147 5.26 -2.97 4.58
CA ARG A 147 6.47 -2.46 5.24
C ARG A 147 6.86 -1.08 4.71
N LEU A 148 6.81 -0.89 3.40
CA LEU A 148 7.06 0.43 2.79
C LEU A 148 5.99 1.44 3.20
N ALA A 149 4.71 1.06 3.14
CA ALA A 149 3.62 1.92 3.59
C ALA A 149 3.78 2.33 5.05
N ARG A 150 4.15 1.39 5.94
CA ARG A 150 4.39 1.67 7.36
C ARG A 150 5.51 2.70 7.55
N ALA A 151 6.64 2.53 6.87
CA ALA A 151 7.75 3.49 6.97
C ALA A 151 7.32 4.91 6.58
N LEU A 152 6.53 5.06 5.51
CA LEU A 152 6.03 6.36 5.08
C LEU A 152 4.98 6.94 6.03
N VAL A 153 4.08 6.12 6.56
CA VAL A 153 3.09 6.57 7.55
C VAL A 153 3.79 6.99 8.85
N ASP A 154 4.80 6.26 9.28
CA ASP A 154 5.61 6.64 10.44
C ASP A 154 6.27 8.00 10.20
N ASP A 155 6.95 8.19 9.06
CA ASP A 155 7.64 9.44 8.71
C ASP A 155 6.70 10.65 8.59
N TYR A 156 5.56 10.48 7.90
CA TYR A 156 4.69 11.59 7.48
C TYR A 156 3.43 11.79 8.32
N CYS A 157 3.00 10.80 9.10
CA CYS A 157 1.76 10.88 9.86
C CYS A 157 1.97 10.68 11.36
N CYS A 158 3.13 10.18 11.80
CA CYS A 158 3.36 9.88 13.22
C CYS A 158 4.55 10.62 13.84
N LEU A 159 5.70 10.68 13.17
CA LEU A 159 6.95 11.18 13.76
C LEU A 159 7.07 12.71 13.76
N VAL A 160 6.69 13.37 12.65
CA VAL A 160 6.90 14.82 12.47
C VAL A 160 5.56 15.53 12.32
N PRO A 161 5.12 16.36 13.29
CA PRO A 161 3.87 17.12 13.16
C PRO A 161 3.83 17.98 11.90
N GLY A 162 2.71 17.94 11.17
CA GLY A 162 2.50 18.71 9.94
C GLY A 162 3.16 18.14 8.67
N SER A 163 4.02 17.13 8.78
CA SER A 163 4.67 16.49 7.63
C SER A 163 3.69 15.82 6.67
N VAL A 164 2.48 15.45 7.14
CA VAL A 164 1.39 14.93 6.30
C VAL A 164 1.07 15.85 5.12
N GLN A 165 1.31 17.16 5.26
CA GLN A 165 1.10 18.11 4.17
C GLN A 165 2.05 17.88 2.98
N THR A 166 3.28 17.45 3.25
CA THR A 166 4.24 17.07 2.20
C THR A 166 3.75 15.84 1.44
N LEU A 167 3.25 14.83 2.15
CA LEU A 167 2.67 13.65 1.51
C LEU A 167 1.41 14.03 0.71
N LYS A 168 0.52 14.87 1.26
CA LYS A 168 -0.68 15.40 0.59
C LYS A 168 -0.38 16.00 -0.79
N GLN A 169 0.74 16.71 -0.94
CA GLN A 169 1.16 17.36 -2.19
C GLN A 169 1.53 16.38 -3.31
N ILE A 170 1.85 15.12 -3.00
CA ILE A 170 2.24 14.12 -4.00
C ILE A 170 1.07 13.72 -4.90
N PHE A 171 -0.16 13.89 -4.45
CA PHE A 171 -1.36 13.55 -5.22
C PHE A 171 -1.38 14.16 -6.62
N SER A 172 -0.99 15.42 -6.78
CA SER A 172 -0.94 16.07 -8.09
C SER A 172 0.29 15.69 -8.92
N ALA A 173 1.38 15.27 -8.26
CA ALA A 173 2.66 14.98 -8.91
C ALA A 173 2.80 13.52 -9.38
N SER A 174 2.32 12.55 -8.57
CA SER A 174 2.39 11.12 -8.87
C SER A 174 1.11 10.38 -8.41
N PRO A 175 0.00 10.51 -9.16
CA PRO A 175 -1.27 9.86 -8.80
C PRO A 175 -1.17 8.32 -8.80
N ARG A 176 -0.31 7.73 -9.64
CA ARG A 176 -0.06 6.29 -9.67
C ARG A 176 0.56 5.79 -8.36
N PHE A 177 1.51 6.53 -7.81
CA PHE A 177 2.08 6.24 -6.50
C PHE A 177 1.03 6.37 -5.40
N CYS A 178 0.25 7.45 -5.39
CA CYS A 178 -0.83 7.63 -4.41
C CYS A 178 -1.85 6.48 -4.43
N CYS A 179 -2.28 6.03 -5.61
CA CYS A 179 -3.16 4.86 -5.73
C CYS A 179 -2.56 3.61 -5.06
N GLN A 180 -1.30 3.29 -5.38
CA GLN A 180 -0.62 2.11 -4.84
C GLN A 180 -0.28 2.24 -3.36
N PHE A 181 0.03 3.45 -2.91
CA PHE A 181 0.17 3.77 -1.51
C PHE A 181 -1.15 3.45 -0.80
N VAL A 182 -2.29 4.01 -1.21
CA VAL A 182 -3.62 3.74 -0.63
C VAL A 182 -3.92 2.22 -0.60
N THR A 183 -3.64 1.48 -1.67
CA THR A 183 -3.80 0.02 -1.68
C THR A 183 -2.97 -0.66 -0.61
N SER A 184 -1.71 -0.24 -0.44
CA SER A 184 -0.81 -0.75 0.59
C SER A 184 -1.25 -0.36 2.00
N VAL A 185 -1.72 0.88 2.20
CA VAL A 185 -2.11 1.34 3.54
C VAL A 185 -3.40 0.68 4.02
N THR A 186 -4.33 0.41 3.11
CA THR A 186 -5.57 -0.32 3.43
C THR A 186 -5.35 -1.81 3.67
N ALA A 187 -4.25 -2.37 3.15
CA ALA A 187 -3.77 -3.70 3.54
C ALA A 187 -3.02 -3.70 4.88
N LEU A 188 -2.32 -2.60 5.22
CA LEU A 188 -1.59 -2.44 6.47
C LEU A 188 -2.52 -2.23 7.67
N TYR A 189 -3.46 -1.29 7.57
CA TYR A 189 -4.40 -0.95 8.64
C TYR A 189 -5.73 -1.65 8.39
N ASP A 190 -5.85 -2.91 8.76
CA ASP A 190 -7.04 -3.71 8.48
C ASP A 190 -8.17 -3.56 9.52
N LEU A 191 -7.97 -2.75 10.56
CA LEU A 191 -8.86 -2.57 11.72
C LEU A 191 -9.08 -3.85 12.56
N SER A 192 -8.26 -4.89 12.40
CA SER A 192 -8.39 -6.15 13.16
C SER A 192 -8.01 -6.00 14.64
N SER A 193 -7.12 -5.05 14.98
CA SER A 193 -6.79 -4.63 16.34
C SER A 193 -6.75 -3.09 16.44
N ASP A 194 -6.61 -2.56 17.66
CA ASP A 194 -6.62 -1.10 17.88
C ASP A 194 -5.37 -0.41 17.34
N ASP A 195 -4.22 -1.10 17.29
CA ASP A 195 -2.98 -0.63 16.67
C ASP A 195 -3.05 -0.61 15.13
N LEU A 196 -4.03 -1.32 14.56
CA LEU A 196 -4.27 -1.41 13.12
C LEU A 196 -5.45 -0.53 12.66
N ILE A 197 -5.88 0.41 13.50
CA ILE A 197 -6.75 1.52 13.10
C ILE A 197 -5.88 2.60 12.47
N PRO A 198 -6.21 3.11 11.25
CA PRO A 198 -5.38 4.10 10.59
C PRO A 198 -5.30 5.41 11.41
N PRO A 199 -4.12 6.06 11.49
CA PRO A 199 -3.99 7.40 12.06
C PRO A 199 -4.98 8.39 11.43
N LEU A 200 -5.49 9.34 12.22
CA LEU A 200 -6.53 10.26 11.75
C LEU A 200 -6.06 11.13 10.57
N ASP A 201 -4.84 11.68 10.65
CA ASP A 201 -4.26 12.52 9.59
C ASP A 201 -4.14 11.76 8.26
N LEU A 202 -3.82 10.47 8.34
CA LEU A 202 -3.75 9.57 7.19
C LEU A 202 -5.13 9.31 6.59
N LEU A 203 -6.12 9.01 7.44
CA LEU A 203 -7.51 8.83 7.01
C LEU A 203 -8.04 10.11 6.34
N GLU A 204 -7.85 11.27 6.96
CA GLU A 204 -8.29 12.56 6.43
C GLU A 204 -7.63 12.85 5.08
N MET A 205 -6.31 12.63 4.95
CA MET A 205 -5.60 12.77 3.70
C MET A 205 -6.18 11.90 2.58
N ILE A 206 -6.36 10.60 2.84
CA ILE A 206 -6.89 9.66 1.85
C ILE A 206 -8.31 10.04 1.45
N VAL A 207 -9.16 10.41 2.41
CA VAL A 207 -10.52 10.87 2.14
C VAL A 207 -10.51 12.13 1.27
N ASN A 208 -9.64 13.10 1.55
CA ASN A 208 -9.55 14.32 0.76
C ASN A 208 -9.08 14.02 -0.68
N TRP A 209 -8.04 13.20 -0.86
CA TRP A 209 -7.59 12.78 -2.20
C TRP A 209 -8.69 12.13 -3.02
N ILE A 210 -9.44 11.19 -2.44
CA ILE A 210 -10.51 10.48 -3.14
C ILE A 210 -11.69 11.42 -3.46
N CYS A 211 -11.99 12.37 -2.58
CA CYS A 211 -13.03 13.35 -2.82
C CYS A 211 -12.64 14.36 -3.91
N GLU A 212 -11.36 14.71 -4.00
CA GLU A 212 -10.83 15.63 -5.01
C GLU A 212 -10.78 15.00 -6.41
N ASP A 213 -10.25 13.77 -6.55
CA ASP A 213 -10.35 12.99 -7.79
C ASP A 213 -10.69 11.52 -7.51
N PRO A 214 -11.97 11.12 -7.63
CA PRO A 214 -12.38 9.74 -7.44
C PRO A 214 -11.70 8.74 -8.39
N ARG A 215 -11.17 9.19 -9.56
CA ARG A 215 -10.46 8.30 -10.49
C ARG A 215 -9.09 7.90 -9.98
N LEU A 216 -8.55 8.58 -8.96
CA LEU A 216 -7.28 8.24 -8.34
C LEU A 216 -7.20 6.75 -8.01
N ILE A 217 -8.24 6.20 -7.38
CA ILE A 217 -8.25 4.80 -6.94
C ILE A 217 -8.51 3.81 -8.08
N LEU A 218 -8.78 4.29 -9.29
CA LEU A 218 -8.91 3.47 -10.50
C LEU A 218 -7.69 3.59 -11.42
N ILE A 219 -6.77 4.52 -11.16
CA ILE A 219 -5.72 4.89 -12.12
C ILE A 219 -4.83 3.70 -12.52
N THR A 220 -4.56 2.78 -11.60
CA THR A 220 -3.80 1.56 -11.91
C THR A 220 -4.57 0.66 -12.87
N PHE A 221 -5.85 0.40 -12.61
CA PHE A 221 -6.72 -0.35 -13.53
C PHE A 221 -6.85 0.34 -14.90
N LEU A 222 -6.95 1.67 -14.92
CA LEU A 222 -7.07 2.43 -16.16
C LEU A 222 -5.80 2.35 -17.02
N ASN A 223 -4.61 2.33 -16.41
CA ASN A 223 -3.34 2.40 -17.13
C ASN A 223 -2.62 1.05 -17.30
N THR A 224 -3.05 -0.01 -16.62
CA THR A 224 -2.39 -1.32 -16.71
C THR A 224 -3.04 -2.17 -17.81
N PRO A 225 -2.26 -2.71 -18.78
CA PRO A 225 -2.75 -3.74 -19.68
C PRO A 225 -3.15 -4.95 -18.87
N ILE A 226 -4.42 -5.35 -18.95
CA ILE A 226 -4.95 -6.45 -18.14
C ILE A 226 -4.48 -7.76 -18.76
N ALA A 227 -3.28 -8.19 -18.38
CA ALA A 227 -2.84 -9.56 -18.55
C ALA A 227 -3.28 -10.35 -17.32
N ALA A 228 -3.80 -11.56 -17.57
CA ALA A 228 -4.42 -12.49 -16.62
C ALA A 228 -3.95 -12.44 -15.15
N ASN A 229 -4.93 -12.62 -14.24
CA ASN A 229 -4.84 -12.94 -12.80
C ASN A 229 -3.64 -12.40 -12.02
N LEU A 230 -3.91 -11.48 -11.08
CA LEU A 230 -2.93 -11.08 -10.07
C LEU A 230 -2.43 -12.32 -9.31
N PRO A 231 -1.11 -12.48 -9.09
CA PRO A 231 -0.59 -13.60 -8.34
C PRO A 231 -1.08 -13.54 -6.89
N ILE A 232 -1.33 -14.71 -6.28
CA ILE A 232 -1.72 -14.82 -4.88
C ILE A 232 -0.63 -14.21 -3.99
N GLY A 233 -1.04 -13.42 -2.99
CA GLY A 233 -0.12 -12.77 -2.05
C GLY A 233 0.43 -11.41 -2.49
N PHE A 234 -0.14 -10.82 -3.54
CA PHE A 234 0.19 -9.47 -4.02
C PHE A 234 -0.94 -8.50 -3.67
N LEU A 235 -0.71 -7.20 -3.90
CA LEU A 235 -1.74 -6.19 -3.73
C LEU A 235 -2.85 -6.33 -4.79
N GLU A 236 -4.06 -5.94 -4.40
CA GLU A 236 -5.18 -5.76 -5.32
C GLU A 236 -4.88 -4.68 -6.38
N LEU A 237 -5.54 -4.78 -7.54
CA LEU A 237 -5.35 -3.81 -8.63
C LEU A 237 -5.77 -2.39 -8.23
N THR A 238 -6.72 -2.27 -7.30
CA THR A 238 -7.28 -1.01 -6.79
C THR A 238 -7.44 -1.11 -5.28
N PRO A 239 -7.45 0.02 -4.55
CA PRO A 239 -7.69 0.01 -3.11
C PRO A 239 -9.16 -0.24 -2.74
N LEU A 240 -10.07 -0.44 -3.70
CA LEU A 240 -11.52 -0.54 -3.46
C LEU A 240 -11.86 -1.56 -2.36
N THR A 241 -11.32 -2.77 -2.45
CA THR A 241 -11.56 -3.83 -1.44
C THR A 241 -11.14 -3.39 -0.03
N GLY A 242 -9.96 -2.76 0.08
CA GLY A 242 -9.45 -2.27 1.36
C GLY A 242 -10.25 -1.10 1.92
N LEU A 243 -10.68 -0.17 1.07
CA LEU A 243 -11.51 0.98 1.47
C LEU A 243 -12.93 0.54 1.86
N ILE A 244 -13.52 -0.44 1.18
CA ILE A 244 -14.78 -1.06 1.60
C ILE A 244 -14.62 -1.69 2.98
N ARG A 245 -13.56 -2.47 3.20
CA ARG A 245 -13.24 -3.06 4.51
C ARG A 245 -13.14 -1.99 5.60
N TRP A 246 -12.47 -0.86 5.34
CA TRP A 246 -12.40 0.27 6.24
C TRP A 246 -13.78 0.80 6.61
N CYS A 247 -14.59 1.15 5.61
CA CYS A 247 -15.94 1.70 5.81
C CYS A 247 -16.83 0.74 6.61
N VAL A 248 -16.76 -0.55 6.32
CA VAL A 248 -17.58 -1.59 6.94
C VAL A 248 -17.13 -1.90 8.38
N LYS A 249 -15.83 -2.01 8.64
CA LYS A 249 -15.31 -2.37 9.98
C LYS A 249 -15.21 -1.21 10.95
N ALA A 250 -15.10 0.03 10.46
CA ALA A 250 -14.88 1.21 11.30
C ALA A 250 -15.87 1.37 12.47
N PRO A 251 -17.20 1.21 12.29
CA PRO A 251 -18.14 1.37 13.41
C PRO A 251 -17.82 0.39 14.57
N LEU A 252 -17.53 -0.88 14.25
CA LEU A 252 -17.20 -1.92 15.24
C LEU A 252 -15.82 -1.68 15.87
N ALA A 253 -14.81 -1.34 15.06
CA ALA A 253 -13.46 -1.10 15.55
C ALA A 253 -13.39 0.06 16.56
N TYR A 254 -14.10 1.17 16.30
CA TYR A 254 -14.15 2.30 17.23
C TYR A 254 -15.00 1.99 18.46
N LYS A 255 -16.05 1.17 18.34
CA LYS A 255 -16.80 0.68 19.51
C LYS A 255 -15.94 -0.21 20.41
N ARG A 256 -15.11 -1.07 19.82
CA ARG A 256 -14.12 -1.89 20.53
C ARG A 256 -13.11 -1.03 21.28
N LYS A 257 -12.49 -0.06 20.62
CA LYS A 257 -11.51 0.85 21.22
C LYS A 257 -12.05 1.61 22.44
N LYS A 258 -13.36 1.88 22.49
CA LYS A 258 -14.03 2.55 23.62
C LYS A 258 -14.31 1.63 24.81
N LYS A 259 -14.24 0.32 24.64
CA LYS A 259 -14.44 -0.64 25.74
C LYS A 259 -13.28 -0.47 26.71
N PRO A 260 -13.52 -0.10 27.99
CA PRO A 260 -12.42 0.00 28.95
C PRO A 260 -11.75 -1.38 29.07
N PRO A 261 -10.41 -1.45 29.16
CA PRO A 261 -9.75 -2.71 29.46
C PRO A 261 -10.32 -3.23 30.77
N LEU A 262 -10.64 -4.53 30.82
CA LEU A 262 -11.11 -5.21 32.04
C LEU A 262 -9.98 -5.19 33.08
N ALA A 263 -9.81 -4.06 33.76
CA ALA A 263 -8.97 -3.93 34.93
C ALA A 263 -9.76 -4.43 36.14
N ASN A 264 -9.34 -5.57 36.68
CA ASN A 264 -9.61 -5.91 38.08
C ASN A 264 -8.92 -4.86 38.95
N GLY A 265 -9.64 -3.78 39.30
CA GLY A 265 -9.15 -2.74 40.20
C GLY A 265 -9.67 -1.36 39.82
N HIS A 266 -10.40 -0.73 40.75
CA HIS A 266 -10.94 0.62 40.65
C HIS A 266 -9.90 1.64 40.15
N VAL A 267 -10.05 2.10 38.91
CA VAL A 267 -9.59 3.43 38.48
C VAL A 267 -10.68 4.06 37.63
N THR A 268 -11.29 5.12 38.16
CA THR A 268 -12.23 5.97 37.44
C THR A 268 -11.54 6.63 36.26
N ALA A 269 -11.71 6.09 35.06
CA ALA A 269 -11.26 6.71 33.81
C ALA A 269 -12.15 7.94 33.53
N LYS A 270 -11.62 9.13 33.81
CA LYS A 270 -12.21 10.40 33.39
C LYS A 270 -12.05 10.48 31.87
N VAL A 271 -13.11 10.18 31.12
CA VAL A 271 -13.17 10.38 29.66
C VAL A 271 -12.82 11.85 29.41
N THR A 272 -11.64 12.10 28.85
CA THR A 272 -11.20 13.44 28.48
C THR A 272 -12.10 13.95 27.36
N LYS A 273 -12.62 15.16 27.52
CA LYS A 273 -13.62 15.78 26.63
C LYS A 273 -13.16 15.88 25.16
N ASP A 274 -11.85 15.79 24.93
CA ASP A 274 -11.19 15.82 23.63
C ASP A 274 -11.36 14.52 22.81
N SER A 275 -11.58 13.37 23.45
CA SER A 275 -11.76 12.09 22.73
C SER A 275 -13.09 12.04 21.98
N ALA A 276 -14.12 12.70 22.50
CA ALA A 276 -15.45 12.73 21.90
C ALA A 276 -15.50 13.57 20.60
N GLY A 277 -14.67 14.61 20.49
CA GLY A 277 -14.53 15.41 19.27
C GLY A 277 -13.85 14.62 18.15
N LEU A 278 -12.71 14.00 18.47
CA LEU A 278 -11.92 13.18 17.55
C LEU A 278 -12.72 11.97 17.00
N ASP A 279 -13.55 11.37 17.85
CA ASP A 279 -14.45 10.28 17.46
C ASP A 279 -15.49 10.73 16.43
N ARG A 280 -16.07 11.92 16.62
CA ARG A 280 -17.08 12.48 15.71
C ARG A 280 -16.49 12.80 14.34
N ASP A 281 -15.26 13.32 14.32
CA ASP A 281 -14.54 13.64 13.09
C ASP A 281 -14.20 12.37 12.31
N SER A 282 -13.73 11.32 12.99
CA SER A 282 -13.47 10.02 12.35
C SER A 282 -14.73 9.40 11.72
N HIS A 283 -15.88 9.46 12.41
CA HIS A 283 -17.14 8.94 11.90
C HIS A 283 -17.60 9.67 10.64
N LEU A 284 -17.43 11.00 10.60
CA LEU A 284 -17.76 11.81 9.43
C LEU A 284 -16.85 11.45 8.25
N LEU A 285 -15.54 11.27 8.49
CA LEU A 285 -14.59 10.86 7.47
C LEU A 285 -14.95 9.50 6.85
N TYR A 286 -15.28 8.49 7.65
CA TYR A 286 -15.71 7.18 7.11
C TYR A 286 -17.04 7.26 6.36
N SER A 287 -17.95 8.14 6.75
CA SER A 287 -19.22 8.33 6.03
C SER A 287 -18.98 8.99 4.66
N LYS A 288 -18.10 10.00 4.61
CA LYS A 288 -17.66 10.64 3.36
C LYS A 288 -16.93 9.64 2.48
N LEU A 289 -16.02 8.85 3.05
CA LEU A 289 -15.29 7.80 2.35
C LEU A 289 -16.23 6.76 1.74
N HIS A 290 -17.18 6.27 2.52
CA HIS A 290 -18.16 5.28 2.05
C HIS A 290 -18.95 5.80 0.85
N LEU A 291 -19.46 7.04 0.93
CA LEU A 291 -20.15 7.67 -0.20
C LEU A 291 -19.25 7.77 -1.44
N SER A 292 -18.00 8.23 -1.28
CA SER A 292 -17.06 8.33 -2.40
C SER A 292 -16.74 6.96 -3.01
N VAL A 293 -16.59 5.91 -2.19
CA VAL A 293 -16.38 4.54 -2.69
C VAL A 293 -17.58 4.07 -3.52
N LEU A 294 -18.82 4.30 -3.06
CA LEU A 294 -20.02 3.97 -3.82
C LEU A 294 -20.07 4.73 -5.16
N GLN A 295 -19.73 6.02 -5.16
CA GLN A 295 -19.67 6.83 -6.39
C GLN A 295 -18.62 6.30 -7.39
N VAL A 296 -17.45 5.89 -6.89
CA VAL A 296 -16.40 5.28 -7.73
C VAL A 296 -16.89 3.95 -8.31
N LEU A 297 -17.57 3.12 -7.52
CA LEU A 297 -18.15 1.87 -8.03
C LEU A 297 -19.16 2.12 -9.14
N MET A 298 -19.99 3.16 -9.05
CA MET A 298 -20.90 3.55 -10.13
C MET A 298 -20.15 4.01 -11.38
N MET A 299 -19.08 4.83 -11.23
CA MET A 299 -18.23 5.27 -12.34
C MET A 299 -17.52 4.10 -13.04
N LEU A 300 -17.10 3.10 -12.27
CA LEU A 300 -16.36 1.93 -12.75
C LEU A 300 -17.12 1.14 -13.82
N GLN A 301 -18.46 1.12 -13.77
CA GLN A 301 -19.30 0.47 -14.80
C GLN A 301 -18.98 1.00 -16.21
N GLY A 302 -18.83 2.33 -16.34
CA GLY A 302 -18.49 2.97 -17.61
C GLY A 302 -17.14 2.49 -18.12
N HIS A 303 -16.11 2.53 -17.28
CA HIS A 303 -14.75 2.11 -17.65
C HIS A 303 -14.63 0.62 -17.95
N LEU A 304 -15.35 -0.24 -17.21
CA LEU A 304 -15.43 -1.67 -17.51
C LEU A 304 -16.09 -1.90 -18.88
N THR A 305 -17.12 -1.14 -19.22
CA THR A 305 -17.81 -1.23 -20.51
C THR A 305 -16.89 -0.77 -21.66
N GLU A 306 -16.24 0.39 -21.51
CA GLU A 306 -15.28 0.94 -22.48
C GLU A 306 -14.13 -0.03 -22.78
N LYS A 307 -13.65 -0.75 -21.76
CA LYS A 307 -12.59 -1.76 -21.89
C LYS A 307 -13.08 -3.15 -22.31
N ASN A 308 -14.38 -3.37 -22.54
CA ASN A 308 -14.99 -4.68 -22.82
C ASN A 308 -14.78 -5.74 -21.71
N LEU A 309 -14.76 -5.29 -20.46
CA LEU A 309 -14.52 -6.10 -19.26
C LEU A 309 -15.75 -6.22 -18.34
N TYR A 310 -16.83 -5.51 -18.66
CA TYR A 310 -18.06 -5.58 -17.87
C TYR A 310 -18.57 -7.02 -17.78
N GLY A 311 -18.77 -7.52 -16.56
CA GLY A 311 -19.15 -8.91 -16.28
C GLY A 311 -18.04 -9.95 -16.49
N ARG A 312 -16.83 -9.54 -16.86
CA ARG A 312 -15.67 -10.43 -17.14
C ARG A 312 -14.53 -10.26 -16.16
N LEU A 313 -14.40 -9.08 -15.56
CA LEU A 313 -13.40 -8.78 -14.56
C LEU A 313 -14.05 -8.15 -13.32
N GLY A 314 -14.01 -8.87 -12.20
CA GLY A 314 -14.33 -8.30 -10.90
C GLY A 314 -13.08 -7.62 -10.31
N LEU A 315 -13.17 -6.32 -10.01
CA LEU A 315 -12.13 -5.62 -9.26
C LEU A 315 -12.23 -5.85 -7.75
N ILE A 316 -13.36 -6.36 -7.28
CA ILE A 316 -13.56 -6.85 -5.92
C ILE A 316 -13.75 -8.36 -6.00
N LEU A 317 -12.78 -9.11 -5.46
CA LEU A 317 -12.86 -10.57 -5.43
C LEU A 317 -13.82 -11.03 -4.32
N PHE A 318 -14.72 -11.95 -4.68
CA PHE A 318 -15.69 -12.53 -3.73
C PHE A 318 -15.00 -13.19 -2.52
N ASP A 319 -13.85 -13.82 -2.75
CA ASP A 319 -13.02 -14.46 -1.71
C ASP A 319 -12.58 -13.48 -0.61
N HIS A 320 -12.55 -12.17 -0.86
CA HIS A 320 -12.25 -11.16 0.15
C HIS A 320 -13.47 -10.77 0.99
N MET A 321 -14.69 -11.01 0.50
CA MET A 321 -15.93 -10.67 1.20
C MET A 321 -16.27 -11.70 2.28
N VAL A 322 -15.88 -12.96 2.06
CA VAL A 322 -16.12 -14.04 3.03
C VAL A 322 -15.39 -13.80 4.36
N PRO A 323 -14.05 -13.57 4.41
CA PRO A 323 -13.36 -13.24 5.66
C PRO A 323 -13.87 -11.95 6.30
N LEU A 324 -14.27 -10.96 5.50
CA LEU A 324 -14.84 -9.71 6.01
C LEU A 324 -16.13 -9.97 6.80
N VAL A 325 -17.03 -10.80 6.29
CA VAL A 325 -18.26 -11.16 7.00
C VAL A 325 -17.98 -11.95 8.27
N GLU A 326 -17.05 -12.90 8.22
CA GLU A 326 -16.64 -13.68 9.40
C GLU A 326 -16.05 -12.77 10.49
N GLU A 327 -15.24 -11.78 10.11
CA GLU A 327 -14.71 -10.79 11.03
C GLU A 327 -15.79 -9.89 11.62
N ILE A 328 -16.78 -9.45 10.83
CA ILE A 328 -17.92 -8.66 11.34
C ILE A 328 -18.69 -9.48 12.37
N ASN A 329 -18.97 -10.74 12.07
CA ASN A 329 -19.69 -11.63 12.99
C ASN A 329 -18.90 -11.82 14.29
N ARG A 330 -17.60 -12.12 14.19
CA ARG A 330 -16.70 -12.24 15.35
C ARG A 330 -16.67 -10.96 16.20
N LEU A 331 -16.58 -9.79 15.57
CA LEU A 331 -16.58 -8.50 16.28
C LEU A 331 -17.95 -8.19 16.92
N ALA A 332 -19.04 -8.54 16.26
CA ALA A 332 -20.38 -8.39 16.81
C ALA A 332 -20.57 -9.22 18.09
N ASP A 333 -20.08 -10.46 18.08
CA ASP A 333 -20.10 -11.35 19.24
C ASP A 333 -19.21 -10.80 20.37
N GLU A 334 -17.98 -10.36 20.06
CA GLU A 334 -17.02 -9.79 21.02
C GLU A 334 -17.55 -8.54 21.73
N LEU A 335 -18.30 -7.71 21.01
CA LEU A 335 -18.85 -6.45 21.52
C LEU A 335 -20.17 -6.59 22.27
N ASN A 336 -20.77 -7.79 22.25
CA ASN A 336 -22.14 -8.07 22.66
C ASN A 336 -23.16 -7.32 21.77
N PRO A 337 -24.00 -8.03 20.99
CA PRO A 337 -24.97 -7.41 20.08
C PRO A 337 -25.91 -6.39 20.74
N LEU A 338 -26.23 -6.55 22.03
CA LEU A 338 -27.08 -5.60 22.76
C LEU A 338 -26.39 -4.26 23.02
N ASN A 339 -25.07 -4.25 23.12
CA ASN A 339 -24.26 -3.07 23.42
C ASN A 339 -23.78 -2.35 22.15
N ALA A 340 -23.64 -3.08 21.05
CA ALA A 340 -23.13 -2.56 19.77
C ALA A 340 -24.17 -2.59 18.64
N SER A 341 -25.48 -2.66 18.95
CA SER A 341 -26.55 -2.82 17.96
C SER A 341 -26.50 -1.77 16.85
N GLN A 342 -26.25 -0.50 17.19
CA GLN A 342 -26.19 0.58 16.20
C GLN A 342 -24.97 0.46 15.28
N GLU A 343 -23.81 0.11 15.85
CA GLU A 343 -22.58 -0.06 15.10
C GLU A 343 -22.61 -1.31 14.22
N ILE A 344 -23.24 -2.39 14.69
CA ILE A 344 -23.50 -3.60 13.90
C ILE A 344 -24.44 -3.28 12.74
N GLU A 345 -25.58 -2.63 13.01
CA GLU A 345 -26.52 -2.20 11.97
C GLU A 345 -25.85 -1.33 10.90
N LEU A 346 -25.08 -0.32 11.31
CA LEU A 346 -24.35 0.55 10.37
C LEU A 346 -23.32 -0.21 9.53
N SER A 347 -22.61 -1.16 10.14
CA SER A 347 -21.61 -1.98 9.44
C SER A 347 -22.27 -2.88 8.39
N LEU A 348 -23.40 -3.50 8.74
CA LEU A 348 -24.19 -4.34 7.84
C LEU A 348 -24.82 -3.51 6.71
N ASP A 349 -25.37 -2.33 7.01
CA ASP A 349 -25.94 -1.43 6.00
C ASP A 349 -24.86 -0.98 4.99
N ARG A 350 -23.64 -0.64 5.47
CA ARG A 350 -22.51 -0.29 4.60
C ARG A 350 -22.06 -1.46 3.74
N LEU A 351 -21.99 -2.67 4.31
CA LEU A 351 -21.64 -3.87 3.56
C LEU A 351 -22.67 -4.16 2.47
N ALA A 352 -23.95 -4.12 2.81
CA ALA A 352 -25.05 -4.37 1.87
C ALA A 352 -25.03 -3.37 0.71
N GLN A 353 -24.88 -2.07 1.01
CA GLN A 353 -24.76 -1.03 -0.01
C GLN A 353 -23.55 -1.25 -0.92
N ALA A 354 -22.38 -1.55 -0.35
CA ALA A 354 -21.16 -1.78 -1.13
C ALA A 354 -21.29 -3.00 -2.05
N LEU A 355 -21.82 -4.13 -1.54
CA LEU A 355 -22.07 -5.33 -2.34
C LEU A 355 -23.09 -5.06 -3.44
N GLN A 356 -24.22 -4.42 -3.13
CA GLN A 356 -25.26 -4.12 -4.10
C GLN A 356 -24.73 -3.24 -5.24
N VAL A 357 -24.01 -2.16 -4.93
CA VAL A 357 -23.47 -1.25 -5.95
C VAL A 357 -22.35 -1.92 -6.74
N ALA A 358 -21.45 -2.68 -6.08
CA ALA A 358 -20.38 -3.41 -6.75
C ALA A 358 -20.91 -4.47 -7.72
N MET A 359 -21.98 -5.19 -7.35
CA MET A 359 -22.62 -6.14 -8.25
C MET A 359 -23.29 -5.43 -9.43
N ALA A 360 -24.04 -4.36 -9.15
CA ALA A 360 -24.75 -3.59 -10.19
C ALA A 360 -23.80 -2.94 -11.19
N SER A 361 -22.61 -2.55 -10.75
CA SER A 361 -21.59 -1.96 -11.63
C SER A 361 -20.67 -2.98 -12.31
N GLY A 362 -20.84 -4.28 -12.04
CA GLY A 362 -19.99 -5.34 -12.56
C GLY A 362 -18.60 -5.42 -11.91
N ALA A 363 -18.37 -4.68 -10.81
CA ALA A 363 -17.13 -4.68 -10.06
C ALA A 363 -16.95 -5.92 -9.16
N LEU A 364 -18.05 -6.56 -8.75
CA LEU A 364 -18.08 -7.83 -8.03
C LEU A 364 -18.86 -8.85 -8.87
N LEU A 365 -18.20 -9.96 -9.20
CA LEU A 365 -18.82 -11.08 -9.90
C LEU A 365 -19.15 -12.16 -8.87
N CYS A 366 -20.43 -12.36 -8.59
CA CYS A 366 -20.90 -13.40 -7.69
C CYS A 366 -22.25 -13.97 -8.17
N THR A 367 -22.51 -15.23 -7.82
CA THR A 367 -23.78 -15.90 -8.07
C THR A 367 -24.76 -15.64 -6.92
N ARG A 368 -26.03 -15.99 -7.16
CA ARG A 368 -27.05 -15.95 -6.10
C ARG A 368 -26.72 -16.90 -4.94
N ASP A 369 -26.08 -18.03 -5.22
CA ASP A 369 -25.75 -19.02 -4.18
C ASP A 369 -24.53 -18.58 -3.35
N ASP A 370 -23.59 -17.86 -3.96
CA ASP A 370 -22.50 -17.17 -3.25
C ASP A 370 -23.05 -16.17 -2.23
N LEU A 371 -24.02 -15.34 -2.65
CA LEU A 371 -24.67 -14.38 -1.75
C LEU A 371 -25.45 -15.06 -0.63
N ARG A 372 -26.17 -16.15 -0.90
CA ARG A 372 -26.86 -16.93 0.15
C ARG A 372 -25.87 -17.45 1.18
N THR A 373 -24.73 -17.97 0.71
CA THR A 373 -23.65 -18.46 1.57
C THR A 373 -23.09 -17.33 2.43
N LEU A 374 -22.86 -16.15 1.84
CA LEU A 374 -22.36 -14.98 2.56
C LEU A 374 -23.38 -14.48 3.60
N CYS A 375 -24.66 -14.36 3.22
CA CYS A 375 -25.73 -13.92 4.12
C CYS A 375 -25.93 -14.88 5.30
N SER A 376 -25.74 -16.19 5.11
CA SER A 376 -25.87 -17.17 6.19
C SER A 376 -24.82 -17.02 7.32
N ARG A 377 -23.74 -16.27 7.06
CA ARG A 377 -22.65 -16.01 8.02
C ARG A 377 -22.77 -14.65 8.72
N LEU A 378 -23.77 -13.84 8.37
CA LEU A 378 -23.97 -12.52 8.98
C LEU A 378 -24.54 -12.66 10.40
N PRO A 379 -24.18 -11.73 11.31
CA PRO A 379 -24.83 -11.66 12.62
C PRO A 379 -26.34 -11.38 12.46
N HIS A 380 -27.14 -11.91 13.39
CA HIS A 380 -28.58 -11.71 13.37
C HIS A 380 -28.90 -10.21 13.54
N ASN A 381 -29.68 -9.64 12.61
CA ASN A 381 -30.11 -8.24 12.66
C ASN A 381 -31.64 -8.17 12.60
N LYS A 382 -32.24 -7.17 13.25
CA LYS A 382 -33.70 -6.97 13.33
C LYS A 382 -34.40 -6.83 11.98
N ARG A 383 -33.65 -6.61 10.88
CA ARG A 383 -34.15 -6.48 9.50
C ARG A 383 -34.11 -7.76 8.66
N THR A 384 -33.60 -8.88 9.19
CA THR A 384 -33.64 -10.19 8.51
C THR A 384 -34.79 -11.07 8.99
N ALA A 385 -35.82 -10.48 9.62
CA ALA A 385 -37.07 -11.12 10.00
C ALA A 385 -38.22 -10.61 9.11
#